data_AF-A0A1W9R3P9-F1
#
_entry.id   AF-A0A1W9R3P9-F1
#
_cell.length_a   1.000
_cell.length_b   1.000
_cell.length_c   1.000
_cell.angle_alpha   90.00
_cell.angle_beta   90.00
_cell.angle_gamma   90.00
#
_symmetry.space_group_name_H-M   'P 1'
#
loop_
_entity.id
_entity.type
_entity.pdbx_description
1 polymer ?
#
loop_
_entity_poly.entity_id
_entity_poly.type
_entity_poly.pdbx_seq_one_letter_code
_entity_poly.pdbx_strand_id
1 'polypeptide(L)'
;MHSLEYSRPSLALDLIEEFRSVIVDRLVLDLINKEMLKEEDFEYENSEDGKVLKVLLNQEAKRVFFSQYEKRMNMKITLSSGEISYRRLFDVQTRIMISAIKENSEYIPFILR
;
A
#
# COMPACT_ATOMS: atom_id res chain seq x y z
N MET A 1 -16.04 4.38 0.12
CA MET A 1 -15.77 5.26 -1.03
C MET A 1 -15.37 6.62 -0.51
N HIS A 2 -14.20 7.08 -0.91
CA HIS A 2 -13.68 8.38 -0.52
C HIS A 2 -14.51 9.52 -1.13
N SER A 3 -14.69 10.61 -0.39
CA SER A 3 -15.38 11.80 -0.88
C SER A 3 -14.67 12.37 -2.13
N LEU A 4 -15.47 12.84 -3.09
CA LEU A 4 -15.01 13.59 -4.25
C LEU A 4 -14.60 15.00 -3.81
N GLU A 5 -13.46 15.13 -3.14
CA GLU A 5 -12.82 16.44 -2.93
C GLU A 5 -11.99 16.79 -4.17
N TYR A 6 -12.18 18.01 -4.66
CA TYR A 6 -11.61 18.58 -5.88
C TYR A 6 -10.09 18.78 -5.77
N SER A 7 -9.31 17.70 -5.64
CA SER A 7 -7.83 17.58 -5.72
C SER A 7 -7.31 16.23 -5.23
N ARG A 8 -8.16 15.33 -4.68
CA ARG A 8 -7.73 13.99 -4.29
C ARG A 8 -7.91 13.01 -5.45
N PRO A 9 -6.93 12.14 -5.74
CA PRO A 9 -7.11 11.04 -6.69
C PRO A 9 -8.00 9.95 -6.05
N SER A 10 -9.28 10.25 -5.79
CA SER A 10 -10.20 9.40 -5.03
C SER A 10 -10.33 7.98 -5.62
N LEU A 11 -10.23 7.86 -6.95
CA LEU A 11 -10.22 6.57 -7.64
C LEU A 11 -9.02 5.70 -7.27
N ALA A 12 -7.82 6.29 -7.20
CA ALA A 12 -6.61 5.56 -6.81
C ALA A 12 -6.67 5.15 -5.33
N LEU A 13 -7.28 5.98 -4.48
CA LEU A 13 -7.52 5.66 -3.08
C LEU A 13 -8.56 4.55 -2.92
N ASP A 14 -9.57 4.46 -3.76
CA ASP A 14 -10.52 3.34 -3.70
C ASP A 14 -9.88 2.04 -4.21
N LEU A 15 -9.05 2.09 -5.26
CA LEU A 15 -8.33 0.93 -5.78
C LEU A 15 -7.30 0.37 -4.79
N ILE A 16 -6.64 1.21 -3.99
CA ILE A 16 -5.61 0.74 -3.05
C ILE A 16 -6.20 -0.03 -1.86
N GLU A 17 -7.48 0.17 -1.52
CA GLU A 17 -8.11 -0.48 -0.37
C GLU A 17 -8.04 -2.01 -0.45
N GLU A 18 -8.19 -2.58 -1.65
CA GLU A 18 -8.07 -4.03 -1.89
C GLU A 18 -6.68 -4.59 -1.56
N PHE A 19 -5.66 -3.75 -1.64
CA PHE A 19 -4.26 -4.13 -1.49
C PHE A 19 -3.66 -3.73 -0.15
N ARG A 20 -4.32 -2.85 0.60
CA ARG A 20 -3.76 -2.23 1.80
C ARG A 20 -3.32 -3.26 2.84
N SER A 21 -4.19 -4.21 3.16
CA SER A 21 -3.89 -5.25 4.15
C SER A 21 -2.77 -6.21 3.69
N VAL A 22 -2.86 -6.67 2.45
CA VAL A 22 -1.96 -7.69 1.88
C VAL A 22 -0.56 -7.13 1.61
N ILE A 23 -0.46 -5.85 1.23
CA ILE A 23 0.79 -5.23 0.84
C ILE A 23 1.33 -4.36 1.96
N VAL A 24 0.55 -3.39 2.45
CA VAL A 24 1.04 -2.37 3.40
C VAL A 24 1.07 -2.92 4.81
N ASP A 25 -0.06 -3.38 5.35
CA ASP A 25 -0.13 -3.81 6.75
C ASP A 25 0.79 -5.00 7.00
N ARG A 26 0.80 -5.97 6.08
CA ARG A 26 1.70 -7.12 6.17
C ARG A 26 3.18 -6.72 6.07
N LEU A 27 3.52 -5.74 5.22
CA LEU A 27 4.90 -5.21 5.15
C LEU A 27 5.30 -4.58 6.49
N VAL A 28 4.44 -3.74 7.07
CA VAL A 28 4.73 -3.07 8.35
C VAL A 28 4.92 -4.11 9.47
N LEU A 29 4.04 -5.11 9.55
CA LEU A 29 4.19 -6.20 10.50
C LEU A 29 5.50 -6.97 10.28
N ASP A 30 5.85 -7.28 9.03
CA ASP A 30 7.10 -7.96 8.71
C ASP A 30 8.33 -7.14 9.12
N LEU A 31 8.30 -5.81 8.92
CA LEU A 31 9.38 -4.88 9.29
C LEU A 31 9.57 -4.80 10.80
N ILE A 32 8.47 -4.72 11.56
CA ILE A 32 8.50 -4.64 13.03
C ILE A 32 8.91 -5.98 13.64
N ASN A 33 8.24 -7.08 13.23
CA ASN A 33 8.47 -8.41 13.82
C ASN A 33 9.89 -8.96 13.57
N LYS A 34 10.55 -8.50 12.50
CA LYS A 34 11.93 -8.85 12.16
C LYS A 34 12.95 -7.81 12.63
N GLU A 35 12.51 -6.85 13.44
CA GLU A 35 13.34 -5.76 13.98
C GLU A 35 14.10 -4.98 12.88
N MET A 36 13.53 -4.89 11.69
CA MET A 36 14.09 -4.13 10.56
C MET A 36 13.84 -2.63 10.70
N LEU A 37 12.84 -2.27 11.49
CA LEU A 37 12.59 -0.91 11.98
C LEU A 37 12.44 -0.98 13.49
N LYS A 38 13.14 -0.08 14.20
CA LYS A 38 13.18 0.02 15.66
C LYS A 38 12.76 1.41 16.11
N GLU A 39 12.58 1.62 17.41
CA GLU A 39 12.19 2.93 17.95
C GLU A 39 13.17 4.06 17.57
N GLU A 40 14.48 3.75 17.52
CA GLU A 40 15.54 4.67 17.10
C GLU A 40 15.47 5.11 15.63
N ASP A 41 14.68 4.42 14.81
CA ASP A 41 14.47 4.76 13.41
C ASP A 41 13.46 5.91 13.21
N PHE A 42 12.83 6.38 14.29
CA PHE A 42 11.79 7.39 14.27
C PHE A 42 12.28 8.72 14.89
N GLU A 43 12.08 9.79 14.12
CA GLU A 43 12.33 11.17 14.53
C GLU A 43 11.02 11.82 15.01
N TYR A 44 11.05 12.41 16.20
CA TYR A 44 9.90 13.05 16.83
C TYR A 44 10.02 14.57 16.73
N GLU A 45 9.04 15.20 16.08
CA GLU A 45 8.90 16.65 16.05
C GLU A 45 7.93 17.06 17.16
N ASN A 46 8.44 17.73 18.19
CA ASN A 46 7.65 18.15 19.35
C ASN A 46 7.36 19.66 19.31
N SER A 47 6.19 20.05 19.81
CA SER A 47 5.85 21.44 20.08
C SER A 47 6.61 22.01 21.29
N GLU A 48 6.57 23.33 21.48
CA GLU A 48 7.17 24.01 22.63
C GLU A 48 6.62 23.53 23.98
N ASP A 49 5.36 23.06 24.02
CA ASP A 49 4.72 22.46 25.20
C ASP A 49 4.98 20.94 25.34
N GLY A 50 5.90 20.38 24.54
CA GLY A 50 6.37 19.00 24.65
C GLY A 50 5.44 17.94 24.04
N LYS A 51 4.43 18.32 23.27
CA LYS A 51 3.54 17.37 22.58
C LYS A 51 4.13 16.92 21.26
N VAL A 52 4.02 15.63 20.96
CA VAL A 52 4.41 15.07 19.67
C VAL A 52 3.48 15.61 18.58
N LEU A 53 4.02 16.39 17.64
CA LEU A 53 3.31 16.89 16.47
C LEU A 53 3.42 15.91 15.30
N LYS A 54 4.60 15.33 15.09
CA LYS A 54 4.86 14.38 14.01
C LYS A 54 5.84 13.30 14.45
N VAL A 55 5.69 12.12 13.85
CA VAL A 55 6.64 11.02 13.94
C VAL A 55 7.04 10.67 12.51
N LEU A 56 8.32 10.76 12.19
CA LEU A 56 8.86 10.56 10.86
C LEU A 56 9.88 9.44 10.86
N LEU A 57 9.94 8.64 9.79
CA LEU A 57 11.08 7.75 9.60
C LEU A 57 12.32 8.58 9.24
N ASN A 58 13.45 8.25 9.85
CA ASN A 58 14.75 8.78 9.46
C ASN A 58 15.13 8.32 8.02
N GLN A 59 16.21 8.84 7.47
CA GLN A 59 16.59 8.54 6.08
C GLN A 59 17.01 7.09 5.85
N GLU A 60 17.64 6.45 6.83
CA GLU A 60 18.08 5.04 6.71
C GLU A 60 16.87 4.11 6.75
N ALA A 61 15.96 4.33 7.69
CA ALA A 61 14.70 3.65 7.85
C ALA A 61 13.81 3.76 6.60
N LYS A 62 13.74 4.94 5.97
CA LYS A 62 13.06 5.12 4.68
C LYS A 62 13.63 4.22 3.58
N ARG A 63 14.96 4.10 3.49
CA ARG A 63 15.61 3.23 2.50
C ARG A 63 15.26 1.75 2.76
N VAL A 64 15.26 1.33 4.02
CA VAL A 64 14.84 -0.03 4.40
C VAL A 64 13.38 -0.27 4.00
N PHE A 65 12.49 0.65 4.37
CA PHE A 65 11.07 0.56 4.03
C PHE A 65 10.84 0.44 2.52
N PHE A 66 11.41 1.36 1.72
CA PHE A 66 11.24 1.34 0.27
C PHE A 66 11.83 0.10 -0.38
N SER A 67 13.00 -0.37 0.09
CA SER A 67 13.60 -1.61 -0.40
C SER A 67 12.69 -2.82 -0.17
N GLN A 68 12.10 -2.94 1.02
CA GLN A 68 11.20 -4.04 1.35
C GLN A 68 9.84 -3.92 0.64
N TYR A 69 9.32 -2.70 0.49
CA TYR A 69 8.14 -2.43 -0.33
C TYR A 69 8.37 -2.88 -1.78
N GLU A 70 9.47 -2.48 -2.40
CA GLU A 70 9.81 -2.88 -3.77
C GLU A 70 9.98 -4.39 -3.93
N LYS A 71 10.63 -5.05 -2.96
CA LYS A 71 10.70 -6.52 -2.94
C LYS A 71 9.31 -7.13 -2.91
N ARG A 72 8.42 -6.63 -2.05
CA ARG A 72 7.04 -7.11 -1.93
C ARG A 72 6.26 -6.90 -3.22
N MET A 73 6.37 -5.73 -3.84
CA MET A 73 5.71 -5.44 -5.11
C MET A 73 6.15 -6.37 -6.26
N ASN A 74 7.39 -6.87 -6.21
CA ASN A 74 7.92 -7.82 -7.18
C ASN A 74 7.69 -9.30 -6.80
N MET A 75 7.18 -9.60 -5.60
CA MET A 75 6.81 -10.96 -5.22
C MET A 75 5.72 -11.48 -6.15
N LYS A 76 5.88 -12.73 -6.60
CA LYS A 76 4.89 -13.44 -7.39
C LYS A 76 3.83 -14.06 -6.48
N ILE A 77 2.59 -13.99 -6.94
CA ILE A 77 1.45 -14.70 -6.38
C ILE A 77 0.88 -15.64 -7.45
N THR A 78 0.39 -16.79 -7.03
CA THR A 78 -0.24 -17.77 -7.91
C THR A 78 -1.74 -17.52 -7.94
N LEU A 79 -2.28 -17.29 -9.13
CA LEU A 79 -3.71 -17.20 -9.40
C LEU A 79 -4.14 -18.37 -10.29
N SER A 80 -5.46 -18.59 -10.43
CA SER A 80 -6.00 -19.59 -11.36
C SER A 80 -5.56 -19.37 -12.81
N SER A 81 -5.26 -18.12 -13.18
CA SER A 81 -4.77 -17.73 -14.50
C SER A 81 -3.25 -17.80 -14.66
N GLY A 82 -2.51 -18.18 -13.61
CA GLY A 82 -1.05 -18.26 -13.60
C GLY A 82 -0.38 -17.39 -12.53
N GLU A 83 0.95 -17.30 -12.58
CA GLU A 83 1.72 -16.48 -11.63
C GLU A 83 1.91 -15.05 -12.14
N ILE A 84 1.61 -14.07 -11.29
CA ILE A 84 1.85 -12.65 -11.57
C ILE A 84 2.44 -11.95 -10.33
N SER A 85 3.15 -10.83 -10.50
CA SER A 85 3.59 -10.03 -9.36
C SER A 85 2.46 -9.18 -8.79
N TYR A 86 2.58 -8.75 -7.52
CA TYR A 86 1.66 -7.75 -6.95
C TYR A 86 1.61 -6.49 -7.81
N ARG A 87 2.76 -5.99 -8.30
CA ARG A 87 2.82 -4.85 -9.22
C ARG A 87 1.97 -5.08 -10.46
N ARG A 88 2.03 -6.28 -11.06
CA ARG A 88 1.22 -6.60 -12.23
C ARG A 88 -0.26 -6.75 -11.88
N LEU A 89 -0.59 -7.21 -10.68
CA LEU A 89 -1.97 -7.33 -10.23
C LEU A 89 -2.67 -5.95 -10.13
N PHE A 90 -1.96 -4.89 -9.72
CA PHE A 90 -2.51 -3.52 -9.77
C PHE A 90 -2.93 -3.12 -11.19
N ASP A 91 -2.09 -3.40 -12.19
CA ASP A 91 -2.44 -3.12 -13.60
C ASP A 91 -3.69 -3.90 -14.02
N VAL A 92 -3.81 -5.15 -13.60
CA VAL A 92 -4.95 -6.02 -13.92
C VAL A 92 -6.23 -5.47 -13.29
N GLN A 93 -6.21 -5.14 -12.00
CA GLN A 93 -7.38 -4.57 -11.33
C GLN A 93 -7.80 -3.22 -11.91
N THR A 94 -6.82 -2.38 -12.26
CA THR A 94 -7.09 -1.12 -12.97
C THR A 94 -7.81 -1.37 -14.30
N ARG A 95 -7.39 -2.40 -15.07
CA ARG A 95 -8.05 -2.76 -16.34
C ARG A 95 -9.44 -3.34 -16.15
N ILE A 96 -9.66 -4.17 -15.12
CA ILE A 96 -10.98 -4.68 -14.76
C ILE A 96 -11.92 -3.53 -14.44
N MET A 97 -11.45 -2.55 -13.65
CA MET A 97 -12.22 -1.36 -13.33
C MET A 97 -12.56 -0.52 -14.58
N ILE A 98 -11.59 -0.32 -15.48
CA ILE A 98 -11.83 0.37 -16.75
C ILE A 98 -12.90 -0.37 -17.59
N SER A 99 -12.84 -1.70 -17.64
CA SER A 99 -13.84 -2.51 -18.36
C SER A 99 -15.23 -2.37 -17.75
N ALA A 100 -15.33 -2.49 -16.43
CA ALA A 100 -16.58 -2.35 -15.68
C ALA A 100 -17.26 -1.01 -15.96
N ILE A 101 -16.47 0.08 -15.94
CA ILE A 101 -16.98 1.43 -16.26
C ILE A 101 -17.42 1.53 -17.72
N LYS A 102 -16.64 1.02 -18.67
CA LYS A 102 -16.94 1.13 -20.11
C LYS A 102 -18.15 0.32 -20.54
N GLU A 103 -18.30 -0.87 -19.97
CA GLU A 103 -19.35 -1.82 -20.31
C GLU A 103 -20.58 -1.67 -19.42
N ASN A 104 -20.52 -0.76 -18.44
CA ASN A 104 -21.54 -0.58 -17.40
C ASN A 104 -21.89 -1.92 -16.71
N SER A 105 -20.84 -2.69 -16.39
CA SER A 105 -20.91 -4.00 -15.75
C SER A 105 -20.40 -3.94 -14.31
N GLU A 106 -20.66 -5.01 -13.55
CA GLU A 106 -20.23 -5.11 -12.16
C GLU A 106 -18.70 -5.26 -12.05
N TYR A 107 -18.09 -4.51 -11.15
CA TYR A 107 -16.68 -4.62 -10.84
C TYR A 107 -16.41 -5.77 -9.87
N ILE A 108 -15.46 -6.65 -10.20
CA ILE A 108 -15.08 -7.79 -9.37
C ILE A 108 -13.72 -7.48 -8.70
N PRO A 109 -13.69 -7.16 -7.39
CA PRO A 109 -12.47 -6.81 -6.70
C PRO A 109 -11.55 -8.02 -6.50
N PHE A 110 -10.26 -7.75 -6.30
CA PHE A 110 -9.31 -8.77 -5.87
C PHE A 110 -9.59 -9.19 -4.42
N ILE A 111 -9.66 -10.49 -4.18
CA ILE A 111 -9.76 -11.06 -2.83
C ILE A 111 -8.66 -12.10 -2.68
N LEU A 112 -7.68 -11.82 -1.83
CA LEU A 112 -6.73 -12.83 -1.38
C LEU A 112 -7.32 -13.56 -0.18
N ARG A 113 -7.48 -14.88 -0.29
CA ARG A 113 -7.88 -15.77 0.81
C ARG A 113 -6.69 -16.56 1.33
#